data_AF-A0A1Q6M3H2-F1
#
_entry.id   AF-A0A1Q6M3H2-F1
#
_cell.length_a   1.000
_cell.length_b   1.000
_cell.length_c   1.000
_cell.angle_alpha   90.00
_cell.angle_beta   90.00
_cell.angle_gamma   90.00
#
_symmetry.space_group_name_H-M   'P 1'
#
loop_
_entity.id
_entity.type
_entity.pdbx_description
1 polymer ?
#
loop_
_entity_poly.entity_id
_entity_poly.type
_entity_poly.pdbx_seq_one_letter_code
_entity_poly.pdbx_strand_id
1 'polypeptide(L)'
;MISFLISAIKIIFLLGFLIGIHETGHFLIAKLCKVRVNEFAIGFGPVIWKKQGKETKYELRLIPLGGFVNMEGEAEQSEKEGSFTKASIPRRIAIVAAGALVNIIFAIIVYFILAMTVRGNITNAVVGNRVLDADNFGNRLYFASYNTKEFMLSIAESVKQLFTGKVSSAELVGPVGISEVVAKTNGFREFIYILAAISISLGVTNLLPFPPLDGGKIVLILLEAIRRKPLKQETEIKIQLAGFAVLMAVSIVVTYHDIIRIF
;
A
#
# COMPACT_ATOMS: atom_id res chain seq x y z
N MET A 1 16.51 -20.16 -16.19
CA MET A 1 17.00 -20.07 -14.80
C MET A 1 17.42 -18.65 -14.44
N ILE A 2 18.31 -17.99 -15.21
CA ILE A 2 18.72 -16.58 -14.96
C ILE A 2 17.53 -15.60 -15.03
N SER A 3 16.65 -15.73 -16.03
CA SER A 3 15.44 -14.89 -16.17
C SER A 3 14.51 -15.00 -14.96
N PHE A 4 14.31 -16.22 -14.45
CA PHE A 4 13.52 -16.47 -13.25
C PHE A 4 14.12 -15.78 -12.01
N LEU A 5 15.44 -15.88 -11.81
CA LEU A 5 16.12 -15.23 -10.68
C LEU A 5 15.99 -13.70 -10.75
N ILE A 6 16.14 -13.11 -11.95
CA ILE A 6 15.96 -11.67 -12.16
C ILE A 6 14.54 -11.24 -11.81
N SER A 7 13.51 -11.98 -12.28
CA SER A 7 12.11 -11.68 -11.95
C SER A 7 11.84 -11.80 -10.45
N ALA A 8 12.37 -12.83 -9.78
CA ALA A 8 12.25 -12.98 -8.34
C ALA A 8 12.86 -11.80 -7.59
N ILE A 9 14.08 -11.37 -7.96
CA ILE A 9 14.75 -10.20 -7.37
C ILE A 9 13.92 -8.93 -7.60
N LYS A 10 13.39 -8.72 -8.82
CA LYS A 10 12.52 -7.57 -9.13
C LYS A 10 11.28 -7.55 -8.23
N ILE A 11 10.62 -8.70 -8.02
CA ILE A 11 9.41 -8.80 -7.19
C ILE A 11 9.74 -8.56 -5.71
N ILE A 12 10.81 -9.19 -5.20
CA ILE A 12 11.26 -9.01 -3.81
C ILE A 12 11.58 -7.54 -3.54
N PHE A 13 12.31 -6.90 -4.45
CA PHE A 13 12.62 -5.48 -4.35
C PHE A 13 11.35 -4.63 -4.44
N LEU A 14 10.47 -4.90 -5.41
CA LEU A 14 9.23 -4.15 -5.63
C LEU A 14 8.33 -4.19 -4.39
N LEU A 15 8.01 -5.39 -3.88
CA LEU A 15 7.13 -5.55 -2.73
C LEU A 15 7.79 -4.99 -1.46
N GLY A 16 9.07 -5.30 -1.24
CA GLY A 16 9.79 -4.77 -0.08
C GLY A 16 9.86 -3.25 -0.05
N PHE A 17 10.10 -2.63 -1.20
CA PHE A 17 10.12 -1.18 -1.34
C PHE A 17 8.75 -0.55 -1.08
N LEU A 18 7.67 -1.10 -1.66
CA LEU A 18 6.32 -0.58 -1.47
C LEU A 18 5.81 -0.76 -0.04
N ILE A 19 6.14 -1.88 0.61
CA ILE A 19 5.83 -2.08 2.04
C ILE A 19 6.67 -1.13 2.89
N GLY A 20 7.95 -0.91 2.57
CA GLY A 20 8.77 0.07 3.26
C GLY A 20 8.18 1.49 3.22
N ILE A 21 7.66 1.91 2.06
CA ILE A 21 6.94 3.18 1.91
C ILE A 21 5.68 3.20 2.80
N HIS A 22 4.92 2.11 2.80
CA HIS A 22 3.72 1.95 3.61
C HIS A 22 4.01 2.09 5.12
N GLU A 23 4.96 1.33 5.65
CA GLU A 23 5.37 1.41 7.06
C GLU A 23 5.87 2.82 7.41
N THR A 24 6.57 3.48 6.49
CA THR A 24 7.02 4.86 6.67
C THR A 24 5.83 5.81 6.85
N GLY A 25 4.69 5.56 6.19
CA GLY A 25 3.46 6.34 6.38
C GLY A 25 2.96 6.27 7.82
N HIS A 26 2.80 5.07 8.37
CA HIS A 26 2.42 4.90 9.79
C HIS A 26 3.41 5.58 10.73
N PHE A 27 4.70 5.35 10.50
CA PHE A 27 5.76 5.92 11.33
C PHE A 27 5.71 7.45 11.36
N LEU A 28 5.63 8.10 10.19
CA LEU A 28 5.64 9.55 10.08
C LEU A 28 4.44 10.16 10.81
N ILE A 29 3.23 9.65 10.55
CA ILE A 29 2.02 10.19 11.18
C ILE A 29 1.99 9.86 12.69
N ALA A 30 2.51 8.71 13.12
CA ALA A 30 2.64 8.37 14.55
C ALA A 30 3.54 9.38 15.27
N LYS A 31 4.72 9.70 14.72
CA LYS A 31 5.63 10.69 15.30
C LYS A 31 5.02 12.09 15.29
N LEU A 32 4.31 12.49 14.23
CA LEU A 32 3.60 13.77 14.17
C LEU A 32 2.47 13.86 15.21
N CYS A 33 1.78 12.76 15.48
CA CYS A 33 0.75 12.66 16.52
C CYS A 33 1.31 12.53 17.93
N LYS A 34 2.65 12.54 18.09
CA LYS A 34 3.37 12.32 19.36
C LYS A 34 3.09 10.95 19.98
N VAL A 35 2.80 9.94 19.14
CA VAL A 35 2.71 8.55 19.56
C VAL A 35 4.11 7.95 19.58
N ARG A 36 4.44 7.24 20.66
CA ARG A 36 5.75 6.63 20.84
C ARG A 36 5.86 5.39 19.95
N VAL A 37 6.84 5.40 19.06
CA VAL A 37 7.22 4.24 18.24
C VAL A 37 8.43 3.60 18.88
N ASN A 38 8.27 2.37 19.37
CA ASN A 38 9.33 1.61 20.03
C ASN A 38 10.33 1.05 19.04
N GLU A 39 9.82 0.49 17.94
CA GLU A 39 10.63 -0.17 16.91
C GLU A 39 10.07 0.17 15.52
N PHE A 40 10.97 0.52 14.61
CA PHE A 40 10.69 0.67 13.19
C PHE A 40 11.64 -0.26 12.45
N ALA A 41 11.09 -1.31 11.86
CA ALA A 41 11.86 -2.34 11.18
C ALA A 41 11.47 -2.41 9.70
N ILE A 42 12.47 -2.46 8.84
CA ILE A 42 12.31 -2.80 7.43
C ILE A 42 12.81 -4.24 7.24
N GLY A 43 11.92 -5.09 6.73
CA GLY A 43 12.13 -6.52 6.52
C GLY A 43 11.72 -7.40 7.69
N PHE A 44 11.90 -8.71 7.51
CA PHE A 44 11.67 -9.77 8.49
C PHE A 44 12.93 -10.62 8.72
N GLY A 45 12.88 -11.47 9.75
CA GLY A 45 13.96 -12.40 10.09
C GLY A 45 15.08 -11.75 10.93
N PRO A 46 16.31 -12.30 10.87
CA PRO A 46 17.42 -11.84 11.70
C PRO A 46 17.83 -10.41 11.35
N VAL A 47 18.19 -9.66 12.38
CA VAL A 47 18.60 -8.26 12.28
C VAL A 47 19.99 -8.18 11.67
N ILE A 48 20.11 -7.55 10.50
CA ILE A 48 21.41 -7.24 9.89
C ILE A 48 22.01 -6.01 10.55
N TRP A 49 21.17 -4.99 10.77
CA TRP A 49 21.61 -3.72 11.29
C TRP A 49 20.57 -3.15 12.26
N LYS A 50 21.06 -2.56 13.34
CA LYS A 50 20.24 -1.90 14.35
C LYS A 50 20.88 -0.59 14.77
N LYS A 51 20.05 0.43 14.97
CA LYS A 51 20.46 1.71 15.53
C LYS A 51 19.42 2.22 16.51
N GLN A 52 19.86 2.48 17.74
CA GLN A 52 19.02 3.10 18.75
C GLN A 52 18.92 4.61 18.47
N GLY A 53 17.71 5.09 18.18
CA GLY A 53 17.40 6.53 18.17
C GLY A 53 17.03 7.03 19.57
N LYS A 54 16.49 8.25 19.65
CA LYS A 54 16.05 8.85 20.92
C LYS A 54 14.99 8.00 21.62
N GLU A 55 13.96 7.61 20.88
CA GLU A 55 12.82 6.84 21.40
C GLU A 55 12.56 5.56 20.60
N THR A 56 13.00 5.56 19.33
CA THR A 56 12.70 4.50 18.36
C THR A 56 13.96 3.73 18.02
N LYS A 57 13.86 2.41 18.07
CA LYS A 57 14.89 1.50 17.57
C LYS A 57 14.67 1.27 16.07
N TYR A 58 15.67 1.59 15.26
CA TYR A 58 15.63 1.37 13.82
C TYR A 58 16.33 0.05 13.50
N GLU A 59 15.65 -0.83 12.77
CA GLU A 59 16.20 -2.13 12.38
C GLU A 59 16.08 -2.35 10.86
N LEU A 60 17.13 -2.95 10.30
CA LEU A 60 17.11 -3.52 8.97
C LEU A 60 17.33 -5.03 9.10
N ARG A 61 16.40 -5.80 8.55
CA ARG A 61 16.38 -7.26 8.67
C ARG A 61 16.67 -7.95 7.34
N LEU A 62 17.10 -9.20 7.41
CA LEU A 62 17.63 -9.95 6.27
C LEU A 62 16.65 -10.11 5.11
N ILE A 63 15.38 -10.34 5.40
CA ILE A 63 14.39 -10.61 4.39
C ILE A 63 13.66 -9.29 4.09
N PRO A 64 13.86 -8.65 2.93
CA PRO A 64 13.24 -7.36 2.64
C PRO A 64 11.74 -7.45 2.33
N LEU A 65 11.09 -8.61 2.53
CA LEU A 65 9.68 -8.86 2.23
C LEU A 65 8.75 -8.33 3.32
N GLY A 66 8.85 -7.05 3.66
CA GLY A 66 7.89 -6.36 4.53
C GLY A 66 8.55 -5.43 5.54
N GLY A 67 7.89 -5.22 6.67
CA GLY A 67 8.34 -4.36 7.75
C GLY A 67 7.26 -4.25 8.82
N PHE A 68 7.56 -3.56 9.90
CA PHE A 68 6.55 -3.22 10.91
C PHE A 68 6.92 -1.96 11.68
N VAL A 69 5.89 -1.23 12.10
CA VAL A 69 5.99 -0.11 13.04
C VAL A 69 5.39 -0.53 14.38
N ASN A 70 6.22 -0.85 15.36
CA ASN A 70 5.76 -1.20 16.70
C ASN A 70 5.45 0.06 17.50
N MET A 71 4.17 0.41 17.60
CA MET A 71 3.70 1.54 18.39
C MET A 71 3.39 1.13 19.83
N GLU A 72 3.85 1.93 20.79
CA GLU A 72 3.55 1.71 22.20
C GLU A 72 2.03 1.75 22.42
N GLY A 73 1.46 0.73 23.05
CA GLY A 73 0.02 0.71 23.32
C GLY A 73 -0.85 0.25 22.14
N GLU A 74 -0.27 -0.28 21.06
CA GLU A 74 -1.01 -0.78 19.90
C GLU A 74 -1.39 -2.26 20.02
N ALA A 75 -0.44 -3.13 20.40
CA ALA A 75 -0.68 -4.55 20.56
C ALA A 75 -1.22 -4.90 21.96
N GLU A 76 -0.73 -4.20 22.99
CA GLU A 76 -1.14 -4.34 24.38
C GLU A 76 -1.56 -2.99 24.93
N GLN A 77 -2.56 -2.94 25.82
CA GLN A 77 -2.95 -1.68 26.45
C GLN A 77 -1.81 -1.15 27.31
N SER A 78 -1.32 0.04 27.00
CA SER A 78 -0.23 0.69 27.72
C SER A 78 -0.71 2.01 28.33
N GLU A 79 -0.52 2.15 29.64
CA GLU A 79 -0.81 3.38 30.37
C GLU A 79 0.29 4.44 30.22
N LYS A 80 1.38 4.16 29.50
CA LYS A 80 2.45 5.14 29.30
C LYS A 80 1.95 6.36 28.52
N GLU A 81 2.52 7.52 28.84
CA GLU A 81 2.26 8.75 28.10
C GLU A 81 2.74 8.61 26.65
N GLY A 82 1.92 9.06 25.68
CA GLY A 82 2.19 8.88 24.26
C GLY A 82 1.85 7.49 23.70
N SER A 83 1.07 6.67 24.42
CA SER A 83 0.58 5.39 23.89
C SER A 83 -0.52 5.57 22.83
N PHE A 84 -0.57 4.66 21.86
CA PHE A 84 -1.56 4.62 20.79
C PHE A 84 -2.98 4.52 21.33
N THR A 85 -3.21 3.71 22.38
CA THR A 85 -4.52 3.57 23.04
C THR A 85 -4.99 4.90 23.67
N LYS A 86 -4.08 5.73 24.20
CA LYS A 86 -4.43 7.05 24.78
C LYS A 86 -4.60 8.16 23.73
N ALA A 87 -4.15 7.95 22.50
CA ALA A 87 -4.34 8.93 21.43
C ALA A 87 -5.83 9.05 21.08
N SER A 88 -6.25 10.27 20.70
CA SER A 88 -7.63 10.49 20.28
C SER A 88 -7.98 9.64 19.06
N ILE A 89 -9.24 9.20 18.98
CA ILE A 89 -9.75 8.37 17.88
C ILE A 89 -9.36 8.92 16.49
N PRO A 90 -9.49 10.22 16.19
CA PRO A 90 -9.05 10.77 14.91
C PRO A 90 -7.55 10.61 14.63
N ARG A 91 -6.70 10.72 15.67
CA ARG A 91 -5.25 10.51 15.53
C ARG A 91 -4.94 9.04 15.25
N ARG A 92 -5.59 8.11 15.97
CA ARG A 92 -5.44 6.67 15.73
C ARG A 92 -5.86 6.30 14.31
N ILE A 93 -7.00 6.79 13.84
CA ILE A 93 -7.46 6.60 12.45
C ILE A 93 -6.47 7.21 11.46
N ALA A 94 -5.98 8.43 11.70
CA ALA A 94 -5.02 9.07 10.81
C ALA A 94 -3.71 8.28 10.70
N ILE A 95 -3.19 7.74 11.82
CA ILE A 95 -1.98 6.92 11.85
C ILE A 95 -2.19 5.63 11.06
N VAL A 96 -3.31 4.93 11.26
CA VAL A 96 -3.61 3.68 10.57
C VAL A 96 -3.88 3.92 9.08
N ALA A 97 -4.59 4.99 8.72
CA ALA A 97 -4.81 5.33 7.31
C ALA A 97 -3.52 5.78 6.58
N ALA A 98 -2.53 6.29 7.33
CA ALA A 98 -1.32 6.88 6.77
C ALA A 98 -0.52 5.93 5.88
N GLY A 99 -0.40 4.65 6.27
CA GLY A 99 0.37 3.69 5.50
C GLY A 99 -0.20 3.52 4.10
N ALA A 100 -1.51 3.25 4.00
CA ALA A 100 -2.20 3.13 2.72
C ALA A 100 -2.17 4.43 1.89
N LEU A 101 -2.40 5.58 2.54
CA LEU A 101 -2.44 6.87 1.85
C LEU A 101 -1.09 7.27 1.24
N VAL A 102 0.03 7.00 1.93
CA VAL A 102 1.36 7.29 1.37
C VAL A 102 1.62 6.46 0.12
N ASN A 103 1.16 5.21 0.05
CA ASN A 103 1.29 4.39 -1.16
C ASN A 103 0.47 4.94 -2.33
N ILE A 104 -0.74 5.43 -2.07
CA ILE A 104 -1.58 6.07 -3.11
C ILE A 104 -0.91 7.36 -3.60
N ILE A 105 -0.42 8.20 -2.68
CA ILE A 105 0.27 9.45 -3.02
C ILE A 105 1.54 9.16 -3.82
N PHE A 106 2.35 8.18 -3.40
CA PHE A 106 3.55 7.76 -4.10
C PHE A 106 3.23 7.36 -5.54
N ALA A 107 2.20 6.53 -5.74
CA ALA A 107 1.79 6.09 -7.06
C ALA A 107 1.33 7.24 -7.97
N ILE A 108 0.57 8.20 -7.43
CA ILE A 108 0.12 9.40 -8.18
C ILE A 108 1.33 10.22 -8.63
N ILE A 109 2.30 10.44 -7.73
CA ILE A 109 3.53 11.18 -8.04
C ILE A 109 4.33 10.45 -9.12
N VAL A 110 4.54 9.14 -8.97
CA VAL A 110 5.30 8.35 -9.95
C VAL A 110 4.58 8.33 -11.30
N TYR A 111 3.27 8.12 -11.32
CA TYR A 111 2.48 8.14 -12.54
C TYR A 111 2.55 9.50 -13.25
N PHE A 112 2.46 10.60 -12.51
CA PHE A 112 2.62 11.94 -13.05
C PHE A 112 4.00 12.15 -13.69
N ILE A 113 5.08 11.72 -13.03
CA ILE A 113 6.45 11.78 -13.57
C ILE A 113 6.58 10.92 -14.83
N LEU A 114 5.98 9.74 -14.85
CA LEU A 114 5.94 8.89 -16.05
C LEU A 114 5.17 9.56 -17.19
N ALA A 115 4.04 10.20 -16.90
CA ALA A 115 3.24 10.90 -17.90
C ALA A 115 3.99 12.12 -18.49
N MET A 116 4.77 12.84 -17.68
CA MET A 116 5.65 13.91 -18.14
C MET A 116 6.75 13.42 -19.10
N THR A 117 7.24 12.20 -18.86
CA THR A 117 8.37 11.61 -19.59
C THR A 117 7.92 10.68 -20.73
N VAL A 118 6.67 10.77 -21.21
CA VAL A 118 6.18 10.02 -22.38
C VAL A 118 7.15 10.11 -23.56
N ARG A 119 7.50 8.93 -24.08
CA ARG A 119 8.44 8.73 -25.18
C ARG A 119 7.63 8.75 -26.47
N GLY A 120 7.87 9.74 -27.31
CA GLY A 120 7.06 10.02 -28.48
C GLY A 120 6.67 11.49 -28.53
N ASN A 121 6.43 11.98 -29.75
CA ASN A 121 5.98 13.33 -29.96
C ASN A 121 4.50 13.41 -29.57
N ILE A 122 4.15 14.30 -28.64
CA ILE A 122 2.77 14.54 -28.22
C ILE A 122 2.03 15.53 -29.13
N THR A 123 2.70 16.07 -30.16
CA THR A 123 2.05 16.90 -31.18
C THR A 123 0.88 16.12 -31.80
N ASN A 124 -0.27 16.80 -31.91
CA ASN A 124 -1.57 16.30 -32.33
C ASN A 124 -2.21 15.25 -31.40
N ALA A 125 -1.66 14.99 -30.21
CA ALA A 125 -2.36 14.18 -29.22
C ALA A 125 -3.62 14.91 -28.74
N VAL A 126 -4.74 14.19 -28.73
CA VAL A 126 -6.00 14.67 -28.17
C VAL A 126 -6.02 14.35 -26.68
N VAL A 127 -6.12 15.39 -25.85
CA VAL A 127 -6.16 15.27 -24.39
C VAL A 127 -7.41 15.99 -23.90
N GLY A 128 -8.41 15.21 -23.47
CA GLY A 128 -9.75 15.74 -23.21
C GLY A 128 -10.32 16.42 -24.44
N ASN A 129 -10.61 17.72 -24.33
CA ASN A 129 -11.18 18.52 -25.42
C ASN A 129 -10.15 19.36 -26.18
N ARG A 130 -8.85 19.16 -25.93
CA ARG A 130 -7.76 19.95 -26.54
C ARG A 130 -6.85 19.07 -27.38
N VAL A 131 -6.48 19.57 -28.56
CA VAL A 131 -5.39 19.01 -29.38
C VAL A 131 -4.10 19.73 -29.01
N LEU A 132 -3.03 18.98 -28.75
CA LEU A 132 -1.72 19.54 -28.43
C LEU A 132 -1.00 19.97 -29.70
N ASP A 133 -0.72 21.26 -29.82
CA ASP A 133 -0.16 21.93 -30.99
C ASP A 133 1.34 21.67 -31.19
N ALA A 134 2.09 21.45 -30.11
CA ALA A 134 3.52 21.15 -30.15
C ALA A 134 3.96 20.33 -28.92
N ASP A 135 5.02 19.55 -29.07
CA ASP A 135 5.70 18.91 -27.94
C ASP A 135 6.61 19.91 -27.22
N ASN A 136 6.02 20.68 -26.32
CA ASN A 136 6.70 21.58 -25.41
C ASN A 136 6.38 21.24 -23.95
N PHE A 137 7.15 21.82 -23.02
CA PHE A 137 6.99 21.56 -21.59
C PHE A 137 5.57 21.85 -21.07
N GLY A 138 4.94 22.94 -21.53
CA GLY A 138 3.59 23.31 -21.11
C GLY A 138 2.54 22.28 -21.54
N ASN A 139 2.63 21.79 -22.77
CA ASN A 139 1.75 20.75 -23.30
C ASN A 139 2.01 19.39 -22.64
N ARG A 140 3.27 19.05 -22.32
CA ARG A 140 3.61 17.87 -21.50
C ARG A 140 3.02 17.96 -20.09
N LEU A 141 3.07 19.13 -19.47
CA LEU A 141 2.49 19.37 -18.16
C LEU A 141 0.96 19.23 -18.18
N TYR A 142 0.31 19.78 -19.21
CA TYR A 142 -1.13 19.61 -19.41
C TYR A 142 -1.50 18.14 -19.63
N PHE A 143 -0.77 17.45 -20.51
CA PHE A 143 -0.92 16.01 -20.76
C PHE A 143 -0.81 15.21 -19.46
N ALA A 144 0.26 15.42 -18.69
CA ALA A 144 0.51 14.69 -17.45
C ALA A 144 -0.55 14.98 -16.39
N SER A 145 -0.96 16.25 -16.24
CA SER A 145 -1.99 16.65 -15.29
C SER A 145 -3.34 16.03 -15.63
N TYR A 146 -3.73 16.03 -16.90
CA TYR A 146 -4.98 15.43 -17.36
C TYR A 146 -4.98 13.91 -17.15
N ASN A 147 -3.94 13.21 -17.59
CA ASN A 147 -3.83 11.76 -17.39
C ASN A 147 -3.80 11.38 -15.91
N THR A 148 -3.15 12.20 -15.07
CA THR A 148 -3.13 11.97 -13.62
C THR A 148 -4.50 12.20 -13.00
N LYS A 149 -5.28 13.16 -13.49
CA LYS A 149 -6.68 13.36 -13.08
C LYS A 149 -7.53 12.15 -13.45
N GLU A 150 -7.47 11.69 -14.70
CA GLU A 150 -8.19 10.49 -15.14
C GLU A 150 -7.80 9.26 -14.32
N PHE A 151 -6.50 9.13 -14.03
CA PHE A 151 -6.01 8.08 -13.16
C PHE A 151 -6.59 8.17 -11.74
N MET A 152 -6.60 9.35 -11.11
CA MET A 152 -7.24 9.54 -9.80
C MET A 152 -8.74 9.23 -9.82
N LEU A 153 -9.45 9.63 -10.88
CA LEU A 153 -10.87 9.31 -11.06
C LEU A 153 -11.08 7.79 -11.21
N SER A 154 -10.21 7.10 -11.94
CA SER A 154 -10.26 5.64 -12.08
C SER A 154 -10.05 4.94 -10.74
N ILE A 155 -9.15 5.43 -9.88
CA ILE A 155 -8.94 4.89 -8.53
C ILE A 155 -10.22 5.06 -7.70
N ALA A 156 -10.82 6.26 -7.73
CA ALA A 156 -12.06 6.53 -7.00
C ALA A 156 -13.22 5.65 -7.48
N GLU A 157 -13.34 5.44 -8.79
CA GLU A 157 -14.36 4.55 -9.35
C GLU A 157 -14.09 3.08 -8.99
N SER A 158 -12.85 2.61 -9.04
CA SER A 158 -12.46 1.25 -8.58
C SER A 158 -12.80 1.03 -7.11
N VAL A 159 -12.52 2.01 -6.25
CA VAL A 159 -12.91 1.97 -4.82
C VAL A 159 -14.44 1.88 -4.69
N LYS A 160 -15.18 2.68 -5.44
CA LYS A 160 -16.65 2.64 -5.43
C LYS A 160 -17.22 1.31 -5.93
N GLN A 161 -16.60 0.72 -6.95
CA GLN A 161 -17.00 -0.59 -7.47
C GLN A 161 -16.77 -1.70 -6.45
N LEU A 162 -15.66 -1.64 -5.70
CA LEU A 162 -15.38 -2.56 -4.58
C LEU A 162 -16.49 -2.53 -3.53
N PHE A 163 -16.96 -1.35 -3.14
CA PHE A 163 -18.05 -1.22 -2.15
C PHE A 163 -19.45 -1.54 -2.69
N THR A 164 -19.66 -1.48 -4.00
CA THR A 164 -20.96 -1.78 -4.64
C THR A 164 -21.08 -3.25 -5.08
N GLY A 165 -20.06 -4.08 -4.81
CA GLY A 165 -20.07 -5.52 -5.13
C GLY A 165 -20.03 -5.82 -6.62
N LYS A 166 -19.61 -4.86 -7.45
CA LYS A 166 -19.52 -5.00 -8.92
C LYS A 166 -18.16 -5.49 -9.41
N VAL A 167 -17.25 -5.80 -8.48
CA VAL A 167 -15.90 -6.26 -8.82
C VAL A 167 -15.94 -7.75 -9.16
N SER A 168 -15.55 -8.07 -10.39
CA SER A 168 -15.43 -9.45 -10.86
C SER A 168 -14.24 -10.13 -10.18
N SER A 169 -14.36 -11.43 -9.88
CA SER A 169 -13.25 -12.26 -9.36
C SER A 169 -12.02 -12.26 -10.28
N ALA A 170 -12.15 -11.80 -11.53
CA ALA A 170 -11.07 -11.64 -12.49
C ALA A 170 -10.16 -10.42 -12.26
N GLU A 171 -10.57 -9.46 -11.42
CA GLU A 171 -9.83 -8.22 -11.14
C GLU A 171 -8.94 -8.31 -9.88
N LEU A 172 -9.13 -9.37 -9.08
CA LEU A 172 -8.28 -9.67 -7.94
C LEU A 172 -7.00 -10.35 -8.45
N VAL A 173 -5.96 -9.55 -8.69
CA VAL A 173 -4.64 -10.07 -9.08
C VAL A 173 -3.99 -10.72 -7.86
N GLY A 174 -3.83 -12.04 -7.91
CA GLY A 174 -3.12 -12.79 -6.89
C GLY A 174 -1.60 -12.57 -6.92
N PRO A 175 -0.86 -13.12 -5.94
CA PRO A 175 0.60 -13.08 -5.94
C PRO A 175 1.23 -13.65 -7.22
N VAL A 176 0.56 -14.64 -7.84
CA VAL A 176 0.97 -15.26 -9.10
C VAL A 176 0.79 -14.29 -10.27
N GLY A 177 -0.38 -13.64 -10.40
CA GLY A 177 -0.60 -12.60 -11.41
C GLY A 177 0.39 -11.43 -11.31
N ILE A 178 0.73 -10.97 -10.09
CA ILE A 178 1.76 -9.93 -9.89
C ILE A 178 3.11 -10.41 -10.44
N SER A 179 3.47 -11.67 -10.17
CA SER A 179 4.74 -12.22 -10.63
C SER A 179 4.85 -12.28 -12.16
N GLU A 180 3.74 -12.56 -12.84
CA GLU A 180 3.67 -12.61 -14.30
C GLU A 180 3.84 -11.21 -14.92
N VAL A 181 3.12 -10.22 -14.38
CA VAL A 181 3.16 -8.83 -14.86
C VAL A 181 4.56 -8.25 -14.67
N VAL A 182 5.21 -8.50 -13.53
CA VAL A 182 6.59 -8.07 -13.27
C VAL A 182 7.60 -8.81 -14.15
N ALA A 183 7.41 -10.11 -14.40
CA ALA A 183 8.31 -10.90 -15.24
C ALA A 183 8.30 -10.45 -16.70
N LYS A 184 7.17 -9.95 -17.20
CA LYS A 184 7.02 -9.42 -18.57
C LYS A 184 7.65 -8.03 -18.78
N THR A 185 8.16 -7.38 -17.73
CA THR A 185 8.79 -6.06 -17.85
C THR A 185 10.13 -6.12 -18.57
N ASN A 186 10.19 -5.46 -19.72
CA ASN A 186 11.37 -5.40 -20.59
C ASN A 186 12.15 -4.08 -20.45
N GLY A 187 11.68 -3.14 -19.63
CA GLY A 187 12.38 -1.87 -19.38
C GLY A 187 12.15 -1.27 -18.00
N PHE A 188 13.05 -0.37 -17.60
CA PHE A 188 12.95 0.38 -16.33
C PHE A 188 11.63 1.15 -16.23
N ARG A 189 11.19 1.78 -17.33
CA ARG A 189 9.92 2.52 -17.36
C ARG A 189 8.70 1.65 -17.08
N GLU A 190 8.61 0.49 -17.72
CA GLU A 190 7.51 -0.46 -17.52
C GLU A 190 7.51 -0.99 -16.08
N PHE A 191 8.70 -1.25 -15.53
CA PHE A 191 8.84 -1.62 -14.13
C PHE A 191 8.35 -0.53 -13.17
N ILE A 192 8.71 0.74 -13.40
CA ILE A 192 8.22 1.88 -12.59
C ILE A 192 6.70 2.10 -12.78
N TYR A 193 6.15 1.84 -13.95
CA TYR A 193 4.70 1.88 -14.18
C TYR A 193 3.98 0.81 -13.36
N ILE A 194 4.46 -0.43 -13.38
CA ILE A 194 3.91 -1.52 -12.57
C ILE A 194 4.11 -1.26 -11.07
N LEU A 195 5.24 -0.69 -10.67
CA LEU A 195 5.48 -0.24 -9.30
C LEU A 195 4.39 0.74 -8.83
N ALA A 196 4.04 1.74 -9.66
CA ALA A 196 2.96 2.68 -9.35
C ALA A 196 1.58 2.00 -9.29
N ALA A 197 1.29 1.13 -10.26
CA ALA A 197 0.02 0.39 -10.29
C ALA A 197 -0.16 -0.51 -9.05
N ILE A 198 0.88 -1.28 -8.67
CA ILE A 198 0.87 -2.12 -7.48
C ILE A 198 0.80 -1.27 -6.21
N SER A 199 1.48 -0.12 -6.17
CA SER A 199 1.41 0.79 -5.02
C SER A 199 -0.03 1.27 -4.76
N ILE A 200 -0.78 1.63 -5.80
CA ILE A 200 -2.21 1.94 -5.67
C ILE A 200 -3.02 0.74 -5.22
N SER A 201 -2.81 -0.41 -5.84
CA SER A 201 -3.54 -1.63 -5.47
C SER A 201 -3.31 -1.95 -3.98
N LEU A 202 -2.07 -1.88 -3.51
CA LEU A 202 -1.70 -2.09 -2.10
C LEU A 202 -2.35 -1.05 -1.18
N GLY A 203 -2.30 0.24 -1.55
CA GLY A 203 -2.95 1.30 -0.78
C GLY A 203 -4.47 1.15 -0.70
N VAL A 204 -5.14 0.90 -1.83
CA VAL A 204 -6.59 0.70 -1.89
C VAL A 204 -7.01 -0.55 -1.11
N THR A 205 -6.30 -1.67 -1.33
CA THR A 205 -6.59 -2.94 -0.65
C THR A 205 -6.42 -2.79 0.86
N ASN A 206 -5.37 -2.12 1.33
CA ASN A 206 -5.17 -1.89 2.77
C ASN A 206 -6.24 -0.99 3.40
N LEU A 207 -6.95 -0.16 2.63
CA LEU A 207 -8.10 0.62 3.14
C LEU A 207 -9.41 -0.18 3.21
N LEU A 208 -9.45 -1.40 2.69
CA LEU A 208 -10.65 -2.23 2.76
C LEU A 208 -11.00 -2.55 4.23
N PRO A 209 -12.30 -2.57 4.59
CA PRO A 209 -12.77 -2.85 5.95
C PRO A 209 -12.66 -4.35 6.29
N PHE A 210 -11.45 -4.90 6.19
CA PHE A 210 -11.16 -6.31 6.36
C PHE A 210 -10.13 -6.50 7.49
N PRO A 211 -10.37 -7.39 8.49
CA PRO A 211 -9.66 -7.37 9.77
C PRO A 211 -8.12 -7.35 9.77
N PRO A 212 -7.39 -8.17 8.97
CA PRO A 212 -5.93 -8.14 8.92
C PRO A 212 -5.36 -6.92 8.19
N LEU A 213 -6.19 -6.06 7.60
CA LEU A 213 -5.77 -4.86 6.87
C LEU A 213 -6.00 -3.59 7.70
N ASP A 214 -5.33 -2.50 7.35
CA ASP A 214 -5.45 -1.20 8.04
C ASP A 214 -6.90 -0.70 8.13
N GLY A 215 -7.67 -0.84 7.06
CA GLY A 215 -9.08 -0.48 7.01
C GLY A 215 -9.94 -1.29 7.99
N GLY A 216 -9.60 -2.56 8.22
CA GLY A 216 -10.21 -3.37 9.28
C GLY A 216 -9.94 -2.79 10.66
N LYS A 217 -8.70 -2.37 10.92
CA LYS A 217 -8.34 -1.70 12.17
C LYS A 217 -9.03 -0.36 12.35
N ILE A 218 -9.19 0.43 11.28
CA ILE A 218 -10.01 1.65 11.29
C ILE A 218 -11.45 1.33 11.68
N VAL A 219 -12.05 0.27 11.14
CA VAL A 219 -13.40 -0.16 11.53
C VAL A 219 -13.47 -0.54 13.00
N LEU A 220 -12.48 -1.27 13.53
CA LEU A 220 -12.42 -1.60 14.95
C LEU A 220 -12.33 -0.35 15.84
N ILE A 221 -11.54 0.64 15.45
CA ILE A 221 -11.43 1.94 16.13
C ILE A 221 -12.75 2.71 16.07
N LEU A 222 -13.45 2.68 14.94
CA LEU A 222 -14.78 3.29 14.80
C LEU A 222 -15.82 2.58 15.68
N LEU A 223 -15.78 1.25 15.77
CA LEU A 223 -16.65 0.48 16.67
C LEU A 223 -16.36 0.81 18.14
N GLU A 224 -15.09 0.98 18.52
CA GLU A 224 -14.70 1.47 19.84
C GLU A 224 -15.26 2.88 20.12
N ALA A 225 -15.20 3.78 19.14
CA ALA A 225 -15.75 5.13 19.24
C ALA A 225 -17.27 5.11 19.52
N ILE A 226 -18.01 4.26 18.80
CA ILE A 226 -19.46 4.09 18.97
C ILE A 226 -19.77 3.46 20.34
N ARG A 227 -19.01 2.45 20.75
CA ARG A 227 -19.19 1.73 22.02
C ARG A 227 -18.70 2.51 23.25
N ARG A 228 -17.93 3.59 23.05
CA ARG A 228 -17.26 4.38 24.09
C ARG A 228 -16.38 3.55 25.04
N LYS A 229 -16.05 2.32 24.68
CA LYS A 229 -15.25 1.38 25.46
C LYS A 229 -14.31 0.62 24.52
N PRO A 230 -13.01 0.48 24.86
CA PRO A 230 -12.07 -0.28 24.06
C PRO A 230 -12.50 -1.74 23.97
N LEU A 231 -12.26 -2.36 22.83
CA LEU A 231 -12.44 -3.80 22.66
C LEU A 231 -11.45 -4.54 23.57
N LYS A 232 -11.87 -5.71 24.06
CA LYS A 232 -10.94 -6.61 24.74
C LYS A 232 -9.91 -7.08 23.71
N GLN A 233 -8.64 -7.06 24.09
CA GLN A 233 -7.51 -7.47 23.24
C GLN A 233 -7.72 -8.89 22.66
N GLU A 234 -8.25 -9.82 23.46
CA GLU A 234 -8.59 -11.17 23.00
C GLU A 234 -9.61 -11.18 21.86
N THR A 235 -10.60 -10.27 21.88
CA THR A 235 -11.62 -10.17 20.84
C THR A 235 -11.02 -9.60 19.57
N GLU A 236 -10.17 -8.58 19.67
CA GLU A 236 -9.46 -8.01 18.53
C GLU A 236 -8.56 -9.04 17.85
N ILE A 237 -7.75 -9.77 18.63
CA ILE A 237 -6.89 -10.85 18.11
C ILE A 237 -7.73 -11.94 17.43
N LYS A 238 -8.85 -12.37 18.02
CA LYS A 238 -9.74 -13.36 17.41
C LYS A 238 -10.34 -12.87 16.09
N ILE A 239 -10.75 -11.61 16.02
CA ILE A 239 -11.29 -10.99 14.79
C ILE A 239 -10.20 -10.92 13.71
N GLN A 240 -8.99 -10.49 14.06
CA GLN A 240 -7.85 -10.44 13.14
C GLN A 240 -7.48 -11.83 12.63
N LEU A 241 -7.37 -12.84 13.51
CA LEU A 241 -7.08 -14.23 13.15
C LEU A 241 -8.16 -14.82 12.25
N ALA A 242 -9.44 -14.59 12.55
CA ALA A 242 -10.54 -15.05 11.71
C ALA A 242 -10.50 -14.41 10.32
N GLY A 243 -10.26 -13.10 10.23
CA GLY A 243 -10.07 -12.41 8.96
C GLY A 243 -8.86 -12.93 8.20
N PHE A 244 -7.74 -13.17 8.87
CA PHE A 244 -6.55 -13.76 8.26
C PHE A 244 -6.82 -15.16 7.70
N ALA A 245 -7.55 -16.01 8.42
CA ALA A 245 -7.94 -17.34 7.92
C ALA A 245 -8.82 -17.25 6.66
N VAL A 246 -9.79 -16.34 6.63
CA VAL A 246 -10.61 -16.09 5.44
C VAL A 246 -9.77 -15.58 4.27
N LEU A 247 -8.84 -14.65 4.51
CA LEU A 247 -7.96 -14.13 3.47
C LEU A 247 -7.04 -15.21 2.91
N MET A 248 -6.52 -16.10 3.76
CA MET A 248 -5.73 -17.25 3.32
C MET A 248 -6.56 -18.21 2.46
N ALA A 249 -7.81 -18.48 2.84
CA ALA A 249 -8.71 -19.31 2.02
C ALA A 249 -8.98 -18.66 0.65
N VAL A 250 -9.28 -17.36 0.62
CA VAL A 250 -9.46 -16.61 -0.64
C VAL A 250 -8.18 -16.61 -1.46
N SER A 251 -7.02 -16.40 -0.85
CA SER A 251 -5.72 -16.41 -1.52
C SER A 251 -5.43 -17.75 -2.20
N ILE A 252 -5.76 -18.88 -1.55
CA ILE A 252 -5.64 -20.21 -2.16
C ILE A 252 -6.56 -20.34 -3.38
N VAL A 253 -7.82 -19.91 -3.27
CA VAL A 253 -8.79 -19.96 -4.38
C VAL A 253 -8.35 -19.10 -5.56
N VAL A 254 -7.92 -17.85 -5.29
CA VAL A 254 -7.43 -16.93 -6.32
C VAL A 254 -6.16 -17.50 -6.98
N THR A 255 -5.23 -18.02 -6.18
CA THR A 255 -4.01 -18.67 -6.69
C THR A 255 -4.34 -19.86 -7.58
N TYR A 256 -5.32 -20.68 -7.21
CA TYR A 256 -5.79 -21.80 -8.04
C TYR A 256 -6.36 -21.31 -9.38
N HIS A 257 -7.18 -20.25 -9.36
CA HIS A 257 -7.70 -19.62 -10.57
C HIS A 257 -6.59 -19.01 -11.45
N ASP A 258 -5.59 -18.36 -10.84
CA ASP A 258 -4.42 -17.83 -11.56
C ASP A 258 -3.66 -18.96 -12.27
N ILE A 259 -3.44 -20.10 -11.59
CA ILE A 259 -2.74 -21.26 -12.17
C ILE A 259 -3.53 -21.81 -13.37
N ILE A 260 -4.84 -22.04 -13.25
CA ILE A 260 -5.67 -22.53 -14.37
C ILE A 260 -5.72 -21.53 -15.53
N ARG A 261 -5.66 -20.23 -15.23
CA ARG A 261 -5.64 -19.20 -16.28
C ARG A 261 -4.33 -19.20 -17.05
N ILE A 262 -3.23 -19.57 -16.39
CA ILE A 262 -1.87 -19.55 -16.95
C ILE A 262 -1.52 -20.85 -17.69
N PHE A 263 -2.06 -22.00 -17.26
CA PHE A 263 -1.78 -23.33 -17.80
C PHE A 263 -3.00 -23.95 -18.48
#